data_AF-A0A4Y2INF0-F1
#
_entry.id   AF-A0A4Y2INF0-F1
#
_cell.length_a   1.000
_cell.length_b   1.000
_cell.length_c   1.000
_cell.angle_alpha   90.00
_cell.angle_beta   90.00
_cell.angle_gamma   90.00
#
_symmetry.space_group_name_H-M   'P 1'
#
loop_
_entity.id
_entity.type
_entity.pdbx_description
1 polymer ?
#
loop_
_entity_poly.entity_id
_entity_poly.type
_entity_poly.pdbx_seq_one_letter_code
_entity_poly.pdbx_strand_id
1 'polypeptide(L)'
;MFLKHGFSIVTLSTKYSQTNGFIESMVKNFKKHFEKSIDQYPYLIMLILRTTSLENGYSPAELLMCLKLRTNSLMAKKSPMPKIPQADDIRRKELKYGVNQKKYYDKHHRVNPFSRN
;
A
#
# COMPACT_ATOMS: atom_id res chain seq x y z
N MET A 1 -4.17 22.09 15.69
CA MET A 1 -4.68 22.31 14.32
C MET A 1 -5.62 21.19 13.84
N PHE A 2 -5.23 19.92 13.91
CA PHE A 2 -6.07 18.79 13.43
C PHE A 2 -7.33 18.52 14.27
N LEU A 3 -7.25 18.64 15.60
CA LEU A 3 -8.41 18.50 16.50
C LEU A 3 -9.50 19.55 16.23
N LYS A 4 -9.12 20.74 15.73
CA LYS A 4 -10.05 21.83 15.39
C LYS A 4 -10.95 21.47 14.19
N HIS A 5 -10.54 20.52 13.36
CA HIS A 5 -11.27 20.06 12.18
C HIS A 5 -11.98 18.72 12.41
N GLY A 6 -12.05 18.25 13.67
CA GLY A 6 -12.74 16.99 14.02
C GLY A 6 -11.95 15.71 13.71
N PHE A 7 -10.65 15.80 13.40
CA PHE A 7 -9.82 14.61 13.17
C PHE A 7 -9.28 14.04 14.48
N SER A 8 -9.44 12.72 14.66
CA SER A 8 -8.77 11.97 15.74
C SER A 8 -7.35 11.61 15.30
N ILE A 9 -6.35 12.00 16.10
CA ILE A 9 -4.96 11.59 15.89
C ILE A 9 -4.73 10.31 16.67
N VAL A 10 -4.50 9.20 15.96
CA VAL A 10 -4.04 7.95 16.56
C VAL A 10 -2.54 7.86 16.38
N THR A 11 -1.79 7.87 17.48
CA THR A 11 -0.33 7.68 17.46
C THR A 11 -0.02 6.25 17.84
N LEU A 12 0.53 5.48 16.89
CA LEU A 12 1.08 4.15 17.15
C LEU A 12 2.57 4.26 17.44
N SER A 13 3.10 3.33 18.24
CA SER A 13 4.54 3.25 18.52
C SER A 13 5.33 3.01 17.23
N THR A 14 6.41 3.77 17.05
CA THR A 14 7.31 3.65 15.89
C THR A 14 8.03 2.31 15.83
N LYS A 15 8.11 1.59 16.95
CA LYS A 15 8.77 0.27 17.03
C LYS A 15 7.86 -0.88 16.59
N TYR A 16 6.62 -0.60 16.19
CA TYR A 16 5.66 -1.63 15.79
C TYR A 16 5.65 -1.85 14.27
N SER A 17 6.69 -2.55 13.78
CA SER A 17 6.87 -2.82 12.35
C SER A 17 5.75 -3.66 11.73
N GLN A 18 4.97 -4.40 12.54
CA GLN A 18 3.86 -5.23 12.06
C GLN A 18 2.70 -4.41 11.48
N THR A 19 2.40 -3.22 12.03
CA THR A 19 1.35 -2.35 11.47
C THR A 19 1.90 -1.36 10.46
N ASN A 20 3.15 -0.95 10.63
CA ASN A 20 3.74 0.14 9.85
C ASN A 20 4.59 -0.33 8.66
N GLY A 21 4.85 -1.64 8.55
CA GLY A 21 5.78 -2.20 7.58
C GLY A 21 5.45 -1.89 6.12
N PHE A 22 4.16 -1.75 5.79
CA PHE A 22 3.73 -1.31 4.46
C PHE A 22 4.21 0.12 4.14
N ILE A 23 3.95 1.07 5.05
CA ILE A 23 4.37 2.47 4.91
C ILE A 23 5.90 2.57 4.91
N GLU A 24 6.57 1.83 5.79
CA GLU A 24 8.03 1.78 5.85
C GLU A 24 8.65 1.28 4.53
N SER A 25 8.08 0.21 3.95
CA SER A 25 8.51 -0.33 2.66
C SER A 25 8.29 0.67 1.52
N MET A 26 7.17 1.39 1.55
CA MET A 26 6.84 2.42 0.56
C MET A 26 7.80 3.60 0.65
N VAL A 27 8.12 4.08 1.85
CA VAL A 27 9.11 5.15 2.09
C VAL A 27 10.51 4.70 1.69
N LYS A 28 10.88 3.45 1.98
CA LYS A 28 12.17 2.88 1.56
C LYS A 28 12.29 2.85 0.03
N ASN A 29 11.25 2.40 -0.66
CA ASN A 29 11.20 2.43 -2.12
C ASN A 29 11.27 3.86 -2.66
N PHE A 30 10.52 4.78 -2.06
CA PHE A 30 10.55 6.19 -2.43
C PHE A 30 11.98 6.75 -2.35
N LYS A 31 12.66 6.63 -1.20
CA LYS A 31 14.02 7.13 -1.02
C LYS A 31 15.00 6.55 -2.04
N LYS A 32 14.96 5.23 -2.23
CA LYS A 32 15.83 4.52 -3.19
C LYS A 32 15.65 5.00 -4.63
N HIS A 33 14.43 5.32 -5.04
CA HIS A 33 14.17 5.85 -6.38
C HIS A 33 14.47 7.35 -6.46
N PHE A 34 14.21 8.09 -5.37
CA PHE A 34 14.43 9.53 -5.28
C PHE A 34 15.90 9.88 -5.43
N GLU A 35 16.79 9.18 -4.73
CA GLU A 35 18.23 9.34 -4.87
C GLU A 35 18.72 9.10 -6.31
N LYS A 36 18.04 8.22 -7.07
CA LYS A 36 18.37 7.92 -8.47
C LYS A 36 17.78 8.90 -9.47
N SER A 37 16.78 9.68 -9.08
CA SER A 37 16.08 10.62 -9.95
C SER A 37 16.40 12.07 -9.60
N ILE A 38 17.40 12.35 -8.75
CA ILE A 38 17.79 13.72 -8.39
C ILE A 38 18.09 14.53 -9.67
N ASP A 39 18.66 13.88 -10.68
CA ASP A 39 18.98 14.48 -11.99
C ASP A 39 17.78 14.55 -12.95
N GLN A 40 16.67 13.87 -12.64
CA GLN A 40 15.52 13.65 -13.52
C GLN A 40 14.21 13.88 -12.73
N TYR A 41 13.65 15.09 -12.84
CA TYR A 41 12.28 15.46 -12.46
C TYR A 41 11.69 14.71 -11.22
N PRO A 42 11.93 15.19 -9.99
CA PRO A 42 11.55 14.48 -8.76
C PRO A 42 10.05 14.18 -8.60
N TYR A 43 9.19 14.96 -9.27
CA TYR A 43 7.74 14.74 -9.28
C TYR A 43 7.33 13.42 -9.96
N LEU A 44 8.18 12.86 -10.81
CA LEU A 44 7.88 11.62 -11.54
C LEU A 44 7.75 10.43 -10.59
N ILE A 45 8.50 10.42 -9.49
CA ILE A 45 8.39 9.36 -8.48
C ILE A 45 7.04 9.42 -7.77
N MET A 46 6.56 10.61 -7.43
CA MET A 46 5.23 10.74 -6.83
C MET A 46 4.13 10.26 -7.79
N LEU A 47 4.33 10.41 -9.10
CA LEU A 47 3.44 9.83 -10.10
C LEU A 47 3.53 8.30 -10.11
N ILE A 48 4.74 7.74 -10.19
CA ILE A 48 4.98 6.29 -10.16
C ILE A 48 4.38 5.66 -8.91
N LEU A 49 4.60 6.25 -7.74
CA LEU A 49 4.10 5.76 -6.46
C LEU A 49 2.57 5.69 -6.43
N ARG A 50 1.89 6.66 -7.08
CA ARG A 50 0.43 6.69 -7.20
C ARG A 50 -0.12 5.69 -8.21
N THR A 51 0.64 5.33 -9.24
CA THR A 51 0.19 4.45 -10.32
C THR A 51 0.70 3.01 -10.22
N THR A 52 1.61 2.72 -9.30
CA THR A 52 2.13 1.37 -9.08
C THR A 52 1.05 0.53 -8.42
N SER A 53 0.67 -0.59 -9.05
CA SER A 53 -0.29 -1.53 -8.48
C SER A 53 0.25 -2.12 -7.18
N LEU A 54 -0.60 -2.16 -6.16
CA LEU A 54 -0.37 -2.88 -4.92
C LEU A 54 -0.63 -4.37 -5.13
N GLU A 55 -0.37 -5.17 -4.11
CA GLU A 55 -0.59 -6.63 -4.15
C GLU A 55 -2.06 -7.01 -4.38
N ASN A 56 -3.00 -6.12 -4.06
CA ASN A 56 -4.43 -6.29 -4.37
C ASN A 56 -4.77 -6.14 -5.87
N GLY A 57 -3.82 -5.67 -6.69
CA GLY A 57 -3.92 -5.44 -8.13
C GLY A 57 -4.30 -4.01 -8.52
N TYR A 58 -4.65 -3.15 -7.56
CA TYR A 58 -5.03 -1.76 -7.77
C TYR A 58 -3.92 -0.81 -7.33
N SER A 59 -3.75 0.28 -8.08
CA SER A 59 -2.86 1.37 -7.69
C SER A 59 -3.52 2.31 -6.66
N PRO A 60 -2.74 3.04 -5.85
CA PRO A 60 -3.28 4.02 -4.91
C PRO A 60 -4.22 5.04 -5.57
N ALA A 61 -3.90 5.49 -6.79
CA ALA A 61 -4.76 6.40 -7.54
C ALA A 61 -6.10 5.74 -7.95
N GLU A 62 -6.08 4.45 -8.32
CA GLU A 62 -7.31 3.73 -8.64
C GLU A 62 -8.19 3.54 -7.39
N LEU A 63 -7.60 3.35 -6.21
CA LEU A 63 -8.35 3.23 -4.96
C LEU A 63 -8.94 4.57 -4.48
N LEU A 64 -8.21 5.66 -4.66
CA LEU A 64 -8.63 7.00 -4.19
C LEU A 64 -9.54 7.72 -5.19
N MET A 65 -9.28 7.58 -6.48
CA MET A 65 -9.95 8.34 -7.54
C MET A 65 -10.88 7.49 -8.40
N CYS A 66 -10.95 6.17 -8.15
CA CYS A 66 -11.70 5.21 -8.98
C CYS A 66 -11.31 5.24 -10.48
N LEU A 67 -10.13 5.80 -10.79
CA LEU A 67 -9.66 6.04 -12.15
C LEU A 67 -8.19 5.64 -12.29
N LYS A 68 -7.86 5.07 -13.45
CA LYS A 68 -6.48 4.76 -13.82
C LYS A 68 -5.82 6.00 -14.43
N LEU A 69 -4.81 6.55 -13.75
CA LEU A 69 -4.03 7.69 -14.27
C LEU A 69 -3.18 7.26 -15.47
N ARG A 70 -3.19 8.05 -16.54
CA ARG A 70 -2.36 7.82 -17.74
C ARG A 70 -0.91 8.22 -17.43
N THR A 71 0.03 7.30 -17.62
CA THR A 71 1.46 7.54 -17.43
C THR A 71 2.25 7.06 -18.64
N ASN A 72 3.47 7.59 -18.82
CA ASN A 72 4.41 7.21 -19.90
C ASN A 72 5.01 5.80 -19.71
N SER A 73 4.59 5.05 -18.69
CA SER A 73 5.00 3.66 -18.51
C SER A 73 4.34 2.77 -19.58
N LEU A 74 5.03 1.70 -20.01
CA LEU A 74 4.54 0.68 -20.95
C LEU A 74 3.31 -0.06 -20.38
N MET A 75 2.16 0.62 -20.32
CA MET A 75 0.89 -0.03 -20.06
C MET A 75 0.48 -0.76 -21.33
N ALA A 76 0.34 -2.08 -21.24
CA ALA A 76 -0.30 -2.87 -22.28
C ALA A 76 -1.65 -2.21 -22.63
N LYS A 77 -1.90 -2.00 -23.94
CA LYS A 77 -3.12 -1.39 -24.51
C LYS A 77 -4.37 -2.16 -24.07
N LYS A 78 -4.85 -1.93 -22.85
CA LYS A 78 -6.15 -2.40 -22.37
C LYS A 78 -6.96 -1.16 -22.05
N SER A 79 -8.16 -1.12 -22.60
CA SER A 79 -9.05 0.03 -22.62
C SER A 79 -9.19 0.67 -21.23
N PRO A 80 -9.15 2.01 -21.12
CA PRO A 80 -9.33 2.72 -19.88
C PRO A 80 -10.84 2.84 -19.60
N MET A 81 -11.54 1.72 -19.44
CA MET A 81 -12.84 1.77 -18.79
C MET A 81 -12.58 1.76 -17.28
N PRO A 82 -12.88 2.85 -16.56
CA PRO A 82 -12.76 2.85 -15.11
C PRO A 82 -13.70 1.79 -14.55
N LYS A 83 -13.12 0.67 -14.11
CA LYS A 83 -13.85 -0.30 -13.30
C LYS A 83 -13.82 0.25 -11.89
N ILE A 84 -14.98 0.71 -11.42
CA ILE A 84 -15.16 1.09 -10.01
C ILE A 84 -14.78 -0.15 -9.20
N PRO A 85 -13.73 -0.07 -8.36
CA PRO A 85 -13.33 -1.21 -7.55
C PRO A 85 -14.47 -1.57 -6.60
N GLN A 86 -14.92 -2.82 -6.63
CA GLN A 86 -15.90 -3.29 -5.66
C GLN A 86 -15.21 -3.37 -4.29
N ALA A 87 -15.67 -2.54 -3.35
CA ALA A 87 -15.03 -2.39 -2.04
C ALA A 87 -14.95 -3.72 -1.28
N ASP A 88 -15.97 -4.57 -1.39
CA ASP A 88 -15.98 -5.89 -0.74
C ASP A 88 -14.94 -6.85 -1.33
N ASP A 89 -14.68 -6.79 -2.63
CA ASP A 89 -13.65 -7.62 -3.27
C ASP A 89 -12.25 -7.21 -2.84
N ILE A 90 -12.00 -5.89 -2.74
CA ILE A 90 -10.74 -5.36 -2.20
C ILE A 90 -10.58 -5.82 -0.75
N ARG A 91 -11.61 -5.62 0.08
CA ARG A 91 -11.56 -5.99 1.50
C ARG A 91 -11.31 -7.48 1.69
N ARG A 92 -11.91 -8.34 0.86
CA ARG A 92 -11.65 -9.80 0.86
C ARG A 92 -10.20 -10.12 0.51
N LYS A 93 -9.63 -9.46 -0.51
CA LYS A 93 -8.22 -9.64 -0.90
C LYS A 93 -7.26 -9.18 0.20
N GLU A 94 -7.47 -7.99 0.76
CA GLU A 94 -6.66 -7.43 1.85
C GLU A 94 -6.72 -8.32 3.09
N LEU A 95 -7.89 -8.82 3.45
CA LEU A 95 -8.04 -9.74 4.59
C LEU A 95 -7.27 -11.04 4.36
N LYS A 96 -7.40 -11.64 3.18
CA LYS A 96 -6.65 -12.86 2.81
C LYS A 96 -5.15 -12.60 2.87
N TYR A 97 -4.70 -11.44 2.40
CA TYR A 97 -3.30 -11.04 2.44
C TYR A 97 -2.80 -10.88 3.88
N GLY A 98 -3.56 -10.20 4.75
CA GLY A 98 -3.22 -10.06 6.17
C GLY A 98 -3.16 -11.41 6.91
N VAL A 99 -4.09 -12.33 6.64
CA VAL A 99 -4.07 -13.69 7.20
C VAL A 99 -2.82 -14.45 6.77
N ASN A 100 -2.44 -14.35 5.49
CA ASN A 100 -1.23 -14.98 4.97
C ASN A 100 0.03 -14.39 5.63
N GLN A 101 0.13 -13.06 5.72
CA GLN A 101 1.24 -12.39 6.41
C GLN A 101 1.39 -12.87 7.85
N LYS A 102 0.27 -12.96 8.59
CA LYS A 102 0.26 -13.50 9.96
C LYS A 102 0.78 -14.94 9.97
N LYS A 103 0.27 -15.80 9.09
CA LYS A 103 0.71 -17.21 9.00
C LYS A 103 2.22 -17.34 8.72
N TYR A 104 2.75 -16.53 7.81
CA TYR A 104 4.19 -16.50 7.55
C TYR A 104 4.98 -16.02 8.77
N TYR A 105 4.53 -14.94 9.40
CA TYR A 105 5.14 -14.42 10.62
C TYR A 105 5.17 -15.47 11.74
N ASP A 106 4.04 -16.11 12.03
CA ASP A 106 3.89 -17.13 13.07
C ASP A 106 4.79 -18.35 12.80
N LYS A 107 4.91 -18.78 11.53
CA LYS A 107 5.82 -19.86 11.11
C LYS A 107 7.28 -19.52 11.38
N HIS A 108 7.69 -18.28 11.08
CA HIS A 108 9.07 -17.84 11.30
C HIS A 108 9.40 -17.63 12.78
N HIS A 109 8.42 -17.28 13.61
CA HIS A 109 8.62 -16.98 15.04
C HIS A 109 8.24 -18.14 15.97
N ARG A 110 7.94 -19.33 15.44
CA ARG A 110 7.57 -20.55 16.21
C ARG A 110 6.57 -20.25 17.32
N VAL A 111 5.52 -19.48 17.00
CA VAL A 111 4.45 -19.21 17.97
C VAL A 111 3.70 -20.52 18.19
N ASN A 112 3.98 -21.21 19.29
CA ASN A 112 3.22 -22.39 19.68
C ASN A 112 1.85 -21.91 20.18
N PRO A 113 0.73 -22.25 19.51
CA PRO A 113 -0.57 -21.93 20.07
C PRO A 113 -0.71 -22.81 21.32
N PHE A 114 -0.44 -22.24 22.49
CA PHE A 114 -0.77 -22.88 23.76
C PHE A 114 -2.24 -23.29 23.71
N SER A 115 -2.51 -24.59 23.57
CA SER A 115 -3.88 -25.11 23.64
C SER A 115 -4.35 -24.93 25.07
N ARG A 116 -5.37 -24.10 25.28
CA ARG A 116 -6.12 -24.11 26.54
C ARG A 116 -6.96 -25.39 26.53
N ASN A 117 -6.55 -26.35 27.35
CA ASN A 117 -7.43 -27.39 27.88
C ASN A 117 -8.43 -26.76 28.86
#